data_AF-A0AAW2LNN9-F1
#
_entry.id   AF-A0AAW2LNN9-F1
#
_cell.length_a   1.000
_cell.length_b   1.000
_cell.length_c   1.000
_cell.angle_alpha   90.00
_cell.angle_beta   90.00
_cell.angle_gamma   90.00
#
_symmetry.space_group_name_H-M   'P 1'
#
loop_
_entity.id
_entity.type
_entity.pdbx_description
1 polymer ?
#
loop_
_entity_poly.entity_id
_entity_poly.type
_entity_poly.pdbx_seq_one_letter_code
_entity_poly.pdbx_strand_id
1 'polypeptide(L)'
;MTWFNQLPPGTIEAFEQLSQCFLHHFAINKQYPKTASYLFTTVQHEHKGLREYVQRFLEAVLEVPHVNPELLASIIQQNLKSSRFKESISGKIPTTKEELLVRAKKYIRIEETAGTRTMTPMKRRSIKGVVILPKAEEAEESTNICPNNLVHYMPSCVPRAEILAIAK
;
A
#
# COMPACT_ATOMS: atom_id res chain seq x y z
N MET A 1 36.38 -19.45 -3.61
CA MET A 1 37.33 -20.48 -3.14
C MET A 1 38.72 -19.87 -2.88
N THR A 2 38.80 -18.85 -2.02
CA THR A 2 40.08 -18.17 -1.72
C THR A 2 40.74 -18.69 -0.45
N TRP A 3 39.98 -19.31 0.46
CA TRP A 3 40.45 -19.77 1.77
C TRP A 3 41.54 -20.83 1.71
N PHE A 4 41.43 -21.78 0.77
CA PHE A 4 42.41 -22.86 0.62
C PHE A 4 43.79 -22.33 0.16
N ASN A 5 43.79 -21.33 -0.71
CA ASN A 5 45.02 -20.69 -1.20
C ASN A 5 45.69 -19.77 -0.17
N GLN A 6 45.02 -19.49 0.95
CA GLN A 6 45.56 -18.68 2.06
C GLN A 6 46.20 -19.55 3.15
N LEU A 7 46.15 -20.88 3.02
CA LEU A 7 46.78 -21.79 3.98
C LEU A 7 48.30 -21.77 3.81
N PRO A 8 49.07 -21.70 4.91
CA PRO A 8 50.52 -21.86 4.85
C PRO A 8 50.93 -23.21 4.23
N PRO A 9 52.06 -23.30 3.53
CA PRO A 9 52.62 -24.57 3.07
C PRO A 9 52.81 -25.55 4.24
N GLY A 10 52.46 -26.83 4.04
CA GLY A 10 52.57 -27.87 5.08
C GLY A 10 51.43 -27.89 6.10
N THR A 11 50.41 -27.04 5.98
CA THR A 11 49.26 -27.05 6.91
C THR A 11 48.37 -28.31 6.78
N ILE A 12 48.39 -28.94 5.61
CA ILE A 12 47.58 -30.13 5.31
C ILE A 12 48.53 -31.24 4.89
N GLU A 13 48.70 -32.22 5.77
CA GLU A 13 49.51 -33.42 5.58
C GLU A 13 48.64 -34.67 5.36
N ALA A 14 47.37 -34.61 5.78
CA ALA A 14 46.38 -35.67 5.61
C ALA A 14 45.00 -35.13 5.20
N PHE A 15 44.19 -36.01 4.60
CA PHE A 15 42.81 -35.68 4.22
C PHE A 15 41.96 -35.22 5.42
N GLU A 16 42.19 -35.78 6.61
CA GLU A 16 41.47 -35.40 7.82
C GLU A 16 41.65 -33.92 8.15
N GLN A 17 42.88 -33.39 8.04
CA GLN A 17 43.17 -31.96 8.27
C GLN A 17 42.48 -31.08 7.23
N LEU A 18 42.51 -31.47 5.95
CA LEU A 18 41.77 -30.76 4.89
C LEU A 18 40.27 -30.71 5.22
N SER A 19 39.70 -31.84 5.64
CA SER A 19 38.27 -31.95 5.95
C SER A 19 37.88 -31.04 7.12
N GLN A 20 38.71 -30.97 8.16
CA GLN A 20 38.49 -30.09 9.30
C GLN A 20 38.58 -28.62 8.90
N CYS A 21 39.62 -28.21 8.16
CA CYS A 21 39.73 -26.83 7.68
C CYS A 21 38.56 -26.44 6.76
N PHE A 22 38.13 -27.35 5.88
CA PHE A 22 36.96 -27.13 5.04
C PHE A 22 35.69 -26.98 5.86
N LEU A 23 35.42 -27.88 6.81
CA LEU A 23 34.22 -27.81 7.64
C LEU A 23 34.21 -26.55 8.51
N HIS A 24 35.36 -26.16 9.06
CA HIS A 24 35.51 -24.92 9.82
C HIS A 24 35.23 -23.70 8.94
N HIS A 25 35.87 -23.63 7.77
CA HIS A 25 35.64 -22.54 6.83
C HIS A 25 34.19 -22.50 6.35
N PHE A 26 33.62 -23.65 6.01
CA PHE A 26 32.24 -23.77 5.58
C PHE A 26 31.28 -23.39 6.70
N ALA A 27 31.49 -23.81 7.94
CA ALA A 27 30.65 -23.45 9.07
C ALA A 27 30.64 -21.93 9.33
N ILE A 28 31.79 -21.27 9.17
CA ILE A 28 31.91 -19.81 9.29
C ILE A 28 31.20 -19.09 8.13
N ASN A 29 31.32 -19.62 6.91
CA ASN A 29 30.80 -18.96 5.70
C ASN A 29 29.38 -19.40 5.33
N LYS A 30 28.83 -20.40 6.02
CA LYS A 30 27.48 -20.90 5.79
C LYS A 30 26.50 -19.80 6.17
N GLN A 31 25.81 -19.27 5.16
CA GLN A 31 24.69 -18.38 5.41
C GLN A 31 23.51 -19.18 5.93
N TYR A 32 22.99 -18.77 7.08
CA TYR A 32 21.76 -19.30 7.62
C TYR A 32 20.58 -18.67 6.88
N PRO A 33 19.51 -19.43 6.59
CA PRO A 33 18.30 -18.86 6.01
C PRO A 33 17.78 -17.74 6.92
N LYS A 34 17.29 -16.67 6.31
CA LYS A 34 16.73 -15.54 7.06
C LYS A 34 15.42 -15.99 7.71
N THR A 35 15.14 -15.46 8.89
CA THR A 35 13.90 -15.71 9.64
C THR A 35 12.81 -14.73 9.21
N ALA A 36 11.55 -15.02 9.55
CA ALA A 36 10.43 -14.10 9.27
C ALA A 36 10.63 -12.70 9.88
N SER A 37 11.36 -12.58 10.99
CA SER A 37 11.75 -11.30 11.58
C SER A 37 12.52 -10.39 10.61
N TYR A 38 13.27 -10.95 9.67
CA TYR A 38 13.98 -10.18 8.64
C TYR A 38 13.03 -9.36 7.76
N LEU A 39 11.83 -9.87 7.46
CA LEU A 39 10.87 -9.19 6.60
C LEU A 39 10.36 -7.88 7.21
N PHE A 40 10.35 -7.75 8.54
CA PHE A 40 9.99 -6.50 9.22
C PHE A 40 11.01 -5.38 9.00
N THR A 41 12.23 -5.71 8.56
CA THR A 41 13.26 -4.70 8.26
C THR A 41 13.00 -3.99 6.92
N THR A 42 12.19 -4.59 6.04
CA THR A 42 11.86 -4.05 4.73
C THR A 42 10.70 -3.06 4.85
N VAL A 43 10.95 -1.86 5.40
CA VAL A 43 9.94 -0.81 5.60
C VAL A 43 9.81 0.10 4.36
N GLN A 44 8.60 0.64 4.13
CA GLN A 44 8.39 1.64 3.10
C GLN A 44 8.84 3.03 3.61
N HIS A 45 10.02 3.48 3.19
CA HIS A 45 10.58 4.80 3.54
C HIS A 45 9.81 5.99 2.93
N GLU A 46 9.71 7.13 3.63
CA GLU A 46 8.89 8.32 3.30
C GLU A 46 8.95 8.78 1.84
N HIS A 47 10.13 8.75 1.22
CA HIS A 47 10.32 9.21 -0.17
C HIS A 47 10.22 8.10 -1.23
N LYS A 48 10.00 6.85 -0.81
CA LYS A 48 9.91 5.70 -1.72
C LYS A 48 8.46 5.31 -1.98
N GLY A 49 8.15 5.11 -3.27
CA GLY A 49 6.83 4.69 -3.73
C GLY A 49 6.54 3.21 -3.45
N LEU A 50 5.28 2.81 -3.66
CA LEU A 50 4.82 1.46 -3.39
C LEU A 50 5.51 0.41 -4.26
N ARG A 51 5.81 0.71 -5.52
CA ARG A 51 6.52 -0.22 -6.43
C ARG A 51 7.86 -0.66 -5.86
N GLU A 52 8.69 0.30 -5.46
CA GLU A 52 10.03 0.04 -4.97
C GLU A 52 10.00 -0.75 -3.66
N TYR A 53 9.04 -0.43 -2.78
CA TYR A 53 8.80 -1.21 -1.57
C TYR A 53 8.42 -2.66 -1.88
N VAL A 54 7.42 -2.89 -2.75
CA VAL A 54 6.95 -4.23 -3.09
C VAL A 54 8.09 -5.05 -3.68
N GLN A 55 8.91 -4.46 -4.55
CA GLN A 55 10.08 -5.14 -5.11
C GLN A 55 11.04 -5.61 -4.02
N ARG A 56 11.50 -4.72 -3.13
CA ARG A 56 12.38 -5.10 -2.02
C ARG A 56 11.76 -6.14 -1.09
N PHE A 57 10.46 -6.02 -0.84
CA PHE A 57 9.74 -6.97 0.00
C PHE A 57 9.74 -8.37 -0.62
N LEU A 58 9.53 -8.48 -1.93
CA LEU A 58 9.57 -9.76 -2.63
C LEU A 58 10.96 -10.37 -2.67
N GLU A 59 11.99 -9.57 -2.89
CA GLU A 59 13.38 -10.02 -2.79
C GLU A 59 13.65 -10.59 -1.38
N ALA A 60 13.23 -9.90 -0.31
CA ALA A 60 13.38 -10.37 1.06
C ALA A 60 12.58 -11.67 1.35
N VAL A 61 11.39 -11.83 0.76
CA VAL A 61 10.57 -13.06 0.90
C VAL A 61 11.26 -14.28 0.27
N LEU A 62 12.03 -14.11 -0.81
CA LEU A 62 12.78 -15.22 -1.43
C LEU A 62 13.89 -15.75 -0.50
N GLU A 63 14.37 -14.96 0.45
CA GLU A 63 15.41 -15.34 1.39
C GLU A 63 14.88 -16.02 2.67
N VAL A 64 13.56 -16.01 2.87
CA VAL A 64 12.90 -16.57 4.05
C VAL A 64 12.04 -17.78 3.65
N PRO A 65 12.40 -19.00 4.09
CA PRO A 65 11.65 -20.20 3.75
C PRO A 65 10.30 -20.27 4.47
N HIS A 66 9.30 -20.86 3.81
CA HIS A 66 8.01 -21.30 4.38
C HIS A 66 7.17 -20.23 5.11
N VAL A 67 7.17 -18.98 4.62
CA VAL A 67 6.29 -17.93 5.18
C VAL A 67 4.88 -18.07 4.62
N ASN A 68 3.88 -18.15 5.51
CA ASN A 68 2.48 -18.23 5.08
C ASN A 68 1.94 -16.86 4.62
N PRO A 69 0.91 -16.83 3.75
CA PRO A 69 0.39 -15.58 3.18
C PRO A 69 -0.19 -14.59 4.19
N GLU A 70 -0.78 -15.10 5.27
CA GLU A 70 -1.37 -14.28 6.34
C GLU A 70 -0.29 -13.50 7.10
N LEU A 71 0.82 -14.16 7.44
CA LEU A 71 1.98 -13.53 8.04
C LEU A 71 2.57 -12.47 7.10
N LEU A 72 2.72 -12.78 5.79
CA LEU A 72 3.17 -11.79 4.81
C LEU A 72 2.25 -10.56 4.76
N ALA A 73 0.93 -10.76 4.80
CA ALA A 73 -0.03 -9.67 4.82
C ALA A 73 0.12 -8.80 6.08
N SER A 74 0.27 -9.41 7.25
CA SER A 74 0.47 -8.69 8.52
C SER A 74 1.76 -7.85 8.52
N ILE A 75 2.86 -8.41 8.00
CA ILE A 75 4.15 -7.72 7.90
C ILE A 75 4.04 -6.56 6.92
N ILE A 76 3.38 -6.75 5.77
CA ILE A 76 3.14 -5.67 4.81
C ILE A 76 2.33 -4.55 5.46
N GLN A 77 1.28 -4.87 6.21
CA GLN A 77 0.51 -3.85 6.92
C GLN A 77 1.36 -3.05 7.91
N GLN A 78 2.29 -3.70 8.62
CA GLN A 78 3.19 -3.00 9.55
C GLN A 78 4.22 -2.13 8.81
N ASN A 79 4.79 -2.65 7.73
CA ASN A 79 5.88 -2.00 7.00
C ASN A 79 5.42 -0.89 6.04
N LEU A 80 4.15 -0.92 5.61
CA LEU A 80 3.58 0.11 4.74
C LEU A 80 3.25 1.37 5.52
N LYS A 81 3.52 2.51 4.87
CA LYS A 81 2.89 3.78 5.26
C LYS A 81 1.38 3.67 5.07
N SER A 82 0.65 4.55 5.76
CA SER A 82 -0.80 4.71 5.54
C SER A 82 -1.09 4.92 4.06
N SER A 83 -1.74 3.93 3.44
CA SER A 83 -1.96 3.85 2.00
C SER A 83 -3.22 3.04 1.72
N ARG A 84 -3.85 3.28 0.56
CA ARG A 84 -5.03 2.51 0.12
C ARG A 84 -4.75 1.01 -0.04
N PHE A 85 -3.48 0.64 -0.28
CA PHE A 85 -3.09 -0.76 -0.33
C PHE A 85 -3.16 -1.42 1.05
N LYS A 86 -2.64 -0.75 2.09
CA LYS A 86 -2.74 -1.20 3.48
C LYS A 86 -4.20 -1.40 3.90
N GLU A 87 -5.07 -0.45 3.58
CA GLU A 87 -6.52 -0.55 3.81
C GLU A 87 -7.14 -1.77 3.09
N SER A 88 -6.74 -2.02 1.85
CA SER A 88 -7.23 -3.16 1.08
C SER A 88 -6.83 -4.52 1.66
N ILE A 89 -5.69 -4.60 2.33
CA ILE A 89 -5.27 -5.81 3.04
C ILE A 89 -6.09 -5.96 4.32
N SER A 90 -6.31 -4.88 5.07
CA SER A 90 -7.12 -4.91 6.30
C SER A 90 -8.57 -5.29 6.04
N GLY A 91 -9.16 -4.82 4.92
CA GLY A 91 -10.53 -5.14 4.58
C GLY A 91 -10.76 -6.58 4.11
N LYS A 92 -9.73 -7.21 3.52
CA LYS A 92 -9.77 -8.62 3.13
C LYS A 92 -8.37 -9.22 3.19
N ILE A 93 -8.11 -10.04 4.20
CA ILE A 93 -6.84 -10.73 4.36
C ILE A 93 -6.62 -11.68 3.15
N PRO A 94 -5.50 -11.55 2.42
CA PRO A 94 -5.15 -12.48 1.34
C PRO A 94 -4.92 -13.88 1.86
N THR A 95 -5.45 -14.89 1.17
CA THR A 95 -5.24 -16.31 1.54
C THR A 95 -4.06 -16.94 0.80
N THR A 96 -3.61 -16.34 -0.30
CA THR A 96 -2.48 -16.80 -1.10
C THR A 96 -1.48 -15.68 -1.37
N LYS A 97 -0.22 -16.06 -1.61
CA LYS A 97 0.82 -15.10 -2.02
C LYS A 97 0.45 -14.48 -3.37
N GLU A 98 -0.15 -15.23 -4.29
CA GLU A 98 -0.60 -14.74 -5.59
C GLU A 98 -1.68 -13.65 -5.47
N GLU A 99 -2.67 -13.82 -4.59
CA GLU A 99 -3.70 -12.78 -4.34
C GLU A 99 -3.05 -11.49 -3.85
N LEU A 100 -2.10 -11.60 -2.92
CA LEU A 100 -1.36 -10.47 -2.38
C LEU A 100 -0.57 -9.74 -3.49
N LEU A 101 0.10 -10.47 -4.40
CA LEU A 101 0.83 -9.89 -5.53
C LEU A 101 -0.08 -9.20 -6.55
N VAL A 102 -1.20 -9.83 -6.91
CA VAL A 102 -2.18 -9.24 -7.84
C VAL A 102 -2.73 -7.94 -7.26
N ARG A 103 -3.04 -7.93 -5.97
CA ARG A 103 -3.51 -6.73 -5.27
C ARG A 103 -2.41 -5.66 -5.22
N ALA A 104 -1.17 -6.02 -4.90
CA ALA A 104 -0.05 -5.09 -4.93
C ALA A 104 0.11 -4.42 -6.31
N LYS A 105 0.10 -5.20 -7.40
CA LYS A 105 0.15 -4.68 -8.78
C LYS A 105 -0.97 -3.69 -9.10
N LYS A 106 -2.20 -3.98 -8.65
CA LYS A 106 -3.35 -3.06 -8.79
C LYS A 106 -3.07 -1.73 -8.10
N TYR A 107 -2.60 -1.74 -6.86
CA TYR A 107 -2.38 -0.51 -6.09
C TYR A 107 -1.15 0.28 -6.53
N ILE A 108 -0.11 -0.39 -7.03
CA ILE A 108 1.03 0.27 -7.70
C ILE A 108 0.51 1.12 -8.87
N ARG A 109 -0.34 0.54 -9.74
CA ARG A 109 -0.92 1.27 -10.88
C ARG A 109 -1.78 2.45 -10.43
N ILE A 110 -2.56 2.28 -9.36
CA ILE A 110 -3.41 3.36 -8.80
C ILE A 110 -2.54 4.52 -8.30
N GLU A 111 -1.47 4.25 -7.55
CA GLU A 111 -0.56 5.26 -7.01
C GLU A 111 0.15 6.02 -8.14
N GLU A 112 0.66 5.31 -9.15
CA GLU A 112 1.36 5.90 -10.31
C GLU A 112 0.42 6.73 -11.19
N THR A 113 -0.83 6.30 -11.37
CA THR A 113 -1.85 7.06 -12.12
C THR A 113 -2.34 8.28 -11.33
N ALA A 114 -2.27 8.26 -9.99
CA ALA A 114 -2.60 9.41 -9.15
C ALA A 114 -1.48 10.46 -9.14
N GLY A 115 -0.21 10.05 -9.07
CA GLY A 115 0.95 10.95 -9.09
C GLY A 115 1.17 11.67 -10.44
N THR A 116 0.64 11.12 -11.54
CA THR A 116 0.71 11.77 -12.87
C THR A 116 -0.35 12.85 -13.08
N ARG A 117 -1.42 12.89 -12.27
CA ARG A 117 -2.51 13.89 -12.39
C ARG A 117 -2.21 15.23 -11.75
N THR A 118 -1.20 15.33 -10.89
CA THR A 118 -0.86 16.59 -10.20
C THR A 118 0.01 17.54 -11.04
N MET A 119 0.39 17.17 -12.27
CA MET A 119 1.26 17.98 -13.15
C MET A 119 0.59 18.52 -14.42
N THR A 120 -0.73 18.38 -14.59
CA THR A 120 -1.42 19.01 -15.73
C THR A 120 -2.61 19.86 -15.27
N PRO A 121 -2.65 21.18 -15.56
CA PRO A 121 -3.85 21.96 -15.33
C PRO A 121 -4.93 21.48 -16.30
N MET A 122 -5.96 20.86 -15.74
CA MET A 122 -7.11 20.34 -16.45
C MET A 122 -7.89 21.52 -17.09
N LYS A 123 -7.68 21.76 -18.38
CA LYS A 123 -8.37 22.81 -19.16
C LYS A 123 -9.86 22.45 -19.23
N ARG A 124 -10.68 23.11 -18.39
CA ARG A 124 -12.14 23.05 -18.45
C ARG A 124 -12.60 23.41 -19.86
N ARG A 125 -13.22 22.48 -20.59
CA ARG A 125 -13.93 22.81 -21.84
C ARG A 125 -15.25 23.46 -21.47
N SER A 126 -15.32 24.76 -21.74
CA SER A 126 -16.54 25.56 -21.73
C SER A 126 -17.42 25.14 -22.91
N ILE A 127 -18.64 24.68 -22.66
CA ILE A 127 -19.70 24.72 -23.68
C ILE A 127 -20.50 26.00 -23.38
N LYS A 128 -20.32 27.02 -24.21
CA LYS A 128 -21.11 28.25 -24.20
C LYS A 128 -22.40 28.01 -25.01
N GLY A 129 -23.54 28.17 -24.34
CA GLY A 129 -24.71 28.92 -24.80
C GLY A 129 -25.53 28.39 -25.98
N VAL A 130 -26.78 28.01 -25.68
CA VAL A 130 -27.94 28.45 -26.48
C VAL A 130 -29.01 28.90 -25.48
N VAL A 131 -29.34 30.19 -25.53
CA VAL A 131 -30.45 30.81 -24.79
C VAL A 131 -31.66 30.79 -25.72
N ILE A 132 -32.75 30.16 -25.31
CA ILE A 132 -34.08 30.39 -25.88
C ILE A 132 -35.04 30.51 -24.70
N LEU A 133 -35.58 31.71 -24.51
CA LEU A 133 -36.70 32.00 -23.61
C LEU A 133 -37.99 31.90 -24.44
N PRO A 134 -39.09 31.42 -23.86
CA PRO A 134 -40.28 32.25 -23.93
C PRO A 134 -41.00 32.42 -22.58
N LYS A 135 -41.89 33.41 -22.63
CA LYS A 135 -42.65 34.13 -21.60
C LYS A 135 -43.78 33.28 -20.99
N ALA A 136 -44.16 33.63 -19.77
CA ALA A 136 -45.25 33.06 -18.96
C ALA A 136 -46.66 33.44 -19.45
N GLU A 137 -47.63 32.52 -19.27
CA GLU A 137 -49.06 32.81 -19.07
C GLU A 137 -49.75 31.60 -18.36
N GLU A 138 -50.84 31.88 -17.63
CA GLU A 138 -51.37 31.14 -16.47
C GLU A 138 -52.37 29.99 -16.75
N ALA A 139 -52.58 29.19 -15.68
CA ALA A 139 -53.76 28.41 -15.26
C ALA A 139 -54.28 27.23 -16.13
N GLU A 140 -54.27 26.00 -15.58
CA GLU A 140 -55.46 25.44 -14.89
C GLU A 140 -55.18 24.05 -14.25
N GLU A 141 -55.67 23.98 -13.01
CA GLU A 141 -56.13 22.88 -12.17
C GLU A 141 -56.14 21.43 -12.69
N SER A 142 -55.47 20.52 -11.96
CA SER A 142 -56.05 19.22 -11.61
C SER A 142 -55.41 18.64 -10.37
N THR A 143 -56.29 18.37 -9.42
CA THR A 143 -56.07 17.83 -8.09
C THR A 143 -55.48 16.42 -8.14
N ASN A 144 -54.45 16.16 -7.33
CA ASN A 144 -54.26 14.83 -6.74
C ASN A 144 -53.46 14.95 -5.45
N ILE A 145 -54.20 14.98 -4.35
CA ILE A 145 -53.72 14.86 -2.98
C ILE A 145 -53.39 13.38 -2.75
N CYS A 146 -52.18 13.09 -2.27
CA CYS A 146 -51.92 11.91 -1.45
C CYS A 146 -50.98 12.28 -0.28
N PRO A 147 -51.15 11.68 0.90
CA PRO A 147 -51.02 12.39 2.17
C PRO A 147 -49.68 12.20 2.89
N ASN A 148 -49.35 13.21 3.70
CA ASN A 148 -48.58 13.21 4.96
C ASN A 148 -47.30 12.35 5.06
N ASN A 149 -46.15 13.02 4.99
CA ASN A 149 -45.26 13.12 6.16
C ASN A 149 -44.32 14.33 6.03
N LEU A 150 -44.64 15.42 6.74
CA LEU A 150 -43.74 16.56 6.97
C LEU A 150 -42.63 16.12 7.93
N VAL A 151 -41.37 16.26 7.53
CA VAL A 151 -40.40 17.07 8.28
C VAL A 151 -39.26 17.47 7.36
N HIS A 152 -39.33 18.75 7.02
CA HIS A 152 -38.33 19.59 6.39
C HIS A 152 -37.10 19.72 7.31
N TYR A 153 -35.99 19.03 6.99
CA TYR A 153 -34.68 19.39 7.53
C TYR A 153 -33.95 20.26 6.51
N MET A 154 -34.04 21.58 6.67
CA MET A 154 -33.06 22.50 6.12
C MET A 154 -31.90 22.61 7.12
N PRO A 155 -30.64 22.37 6.72
CA PRO A 155 -29.51 22.78 7.53
C PRO A 155 -29.49 24.32 7.54
N SER A 156 -29.73 24.94 8.69
CA SER A 156 -29.54 26.38 8.85
C SER A 156 -28.05 26.70 8.65
N CYS A 157 -27.73 27.45 7.60
CA CYS A 157 -26.44 28.08 7.41
C CYS A 157 -26.23 29.17 8.49
N VAL A 158 -25.90 28.76 9.71
CA VAL A 158 -25.37 29.68 10.73
C VAL A 158 -23.84 29.65 10.63
N PRO A 159 -23.18 30.76 10.27
CA PRO A 159 -21.73 30.84 10.30
C PRO A 159 -21.21 30.54 11.71
N ARG A 160 -20.08 29.81 11.82
CA ARG A 160 -19.43 29.35 13.05
C ARG A 160 -19.01 30.46 14.05
N ALA A 161 -19.33 31.72 13.78
CA ALA A 161 -18.89 32.86 14.57
C ALA A 161 -19.83 33.23 15.75
N GLU A 162 -21.01 32.61 15.89
CA GLU A 162 -21.98 32.99 16.96
C GLU A 162 -22.14 31.97 18.11
N ILE A 163 -21.35 30.89 18.18
CA ILE A 163 -21.49 29.89 19.26
C ILE A 163 -20.82 30.32 20.59
N LEU A 164 -20.17 31.48 20.67
CA LEU A 164 -19.38 31.93 21.84
C LEU A 164 -20.07 32.92 22.78
N ALA A 165 -21.37 32.75 23.04
CA ALA A 165 -22.06 33.59 24.03
C ALA A 165 -23.17 32.86 24.82
N ILE A 166 -22.90 31.70 25.41
CA ILE A 166 -23.52 31.29 26.69
C ILE A 166 -22.46 30.49 27.48
N ALA A 167 -21.65 31.20 28.26
CA ALA A 167 -20.92 30.64 29.40
C ALA A 167 -20.63 31.77 30.40
N LYS A 168 -21.61 32.05 31.26
CA LYS A 168 -21.43 32.56 32.63
C LYS A 168 -22.59 32.03 33.48
#